data_AF-A0A6N2D4Y5-F1
#
_entry.id   AF-A0A6N2D4Y5-F1
#
_cell.length_a   1.000
_cell.length_b   1.000
_cell.length_c   1.000
_cell.angle_alpha   90.00
_cell.angle_beta   90.00
_cell.angle_gamma   90.00
#
_symmetry.space_group_name_H-M   'P 1'
#
loop_
_entity.id
_entity.type
_entity.pdbx_description
1 polymer ?
#
loop_
_entity_poly.entity_id
_entity_poly.type
_entity_poly.pdbx_seq_one_letter_code
_entity_poly.pdbx_strand_id
1 'polypeptide(L)'
;MLSSSLRLSGLLLLLLGLLSVSGCDRGELSLDEVAGDQAAYRLHSSTVDSPDGPVLRVEVEPLAPYRVNLEFPWALMVPVKDMQLASGDASRLDEARAVFEFPAGTSTGLVEGNLRLSVCTDDICLTPRERIRWEVASGE
;
A
#
# COMPACT_ATOMS: atom_id res chain seq x y z
N MET A 1 33.04 -40.58 -63.47
CA MET A 1 32.11 -41.68 -63.12
C MET A 1 30.89 -41.06 -62.47
N LEU A 2 29.70 -41.43 -62.97
CA LEU A 2 28.34 -41.28 -62.40
C LEU A 2 27.99 -39.90 -61.82
N SER A 3 27.24 -39.04 -62.53
CA SER A 3 25.82 -39.17 -62.90
C SER A 3 24.87 -38.99 -61.71
N SER A 4 23.88 -38.14 -61.97
CA SER A 4 22.52 -38.08 -61.40
C SER A 4 22.35 -37.14 -60.19
N SER A 5 21.82 -35.93 -60.37
CA SER A 5 20.44 -35.56 -60.76
C SER A 5 19.44 -35.69 -59.61
N LEU A 6 18.79 -34.60 -59.23
CA LEU A 6 17.33 -34.36 -59.35
C LEU A 6 16.93 -33.21 -58.39
N ARG A 7 16.62 -32.03 -58.95
CA ARG A 7 15.29 -31.46 -59.25
C ARG A 7 14.76 -30.59 -58.10
N LEU A 8 14.76 -29.27 -58.28
CA LEU A 8 13.65 -28.48 -58.87
C LEU A 8 12.32 -28.74 -58.17
N SER A 9 11.85 -27.76 -57.39
CA SER A 9 10.47 -27.25 -57.44
C SER A 9 10.31 -26.06 -56.50
N GLY A 10 9.55 -25.07 -56.94
CA GLY A 10 8.90 -24.10 -56.05
C GLY A 10 9.30 -22.64 -56.24
N LEU A 11 8.99 -22.08 -57.40
CA LEU A 11 8.88 -20.64 -57.60
C LEU A 11 7.55 -20.14 -56.99
N LEU A 12 7.56 -18.89 -56.48
CA LEU A 12 6.38 -18.00 -56.29
C LEU A 12 5.48 -18.35 -55.08
N LEU A 13 4.94 -17.44 -54.25
CA LEU A 13 4.48 -16.06 -54.42
C LEU A 13 4.39 -15.37 -53.03
N LEU A 14 4.55 -14.04 -53.03
CA LEU A 14 4.22 -13.10 -51.94
C LEU A 14 2.81 -13.31 -51.35
N LEU A 15 2.61 -12.95 -50.07
CA LEU A 15 1.60 -11.97 -49.65
C LEU A 15 1.70 -11.56 -48.17
N LEU A 16 1.42 -10.27 -47.97
CA LEU A 16 1.46 -9.47 -46.75
C LEU A 16 0.45 -9.89 -45.66
N GLY A 17 0.76 -9.51 -44.42
CA GLY A 17 -0.20 -9.33 -43.31
C GLY A 17 0.53 -9.16 -41.98
N LEU A 18 1.13 -8.00 -41.67
CA LEU A 18 0.52 -6.91 -40.89
C LEU A 18 -0.24 -7.39 -39.64
N LEU A 19 0.35 -7.16 -38.45
CA LEU A 19 -0.20 -6.39 -37.32
C LEU A 19 0.26 -6.91 -35.94
N SER A 20 0.95 -6.02 -35.20
CA SER A 20 0.98 -5.87 -33.72
C SER A 20 1.39 -7.10 -32.88
N VAL A 21 2.42 -7.06 -32.03
CA VAL A 21 2.61 -6.16 -30.88
C VAL A 21 4.10 -6.16 -30.54
N SER A 22 4.76 -5.01 -30.64
CA SER A 22 6.01 -4.74 -29.91
C SER A 22 5.64 -4.04 -28.62
N GLY A 23 5.23 -4.83 -27.62
CA GLY A 23 5.09 -4.38 -26.25
C GLY A 23 6.37 -4.76 -25.51
N CYS A 24 7.09 -3.76 -25.01
CA CYS A 24 8.17 -3.95 -24.05
C CYS A 24 7.63 -4.73 -22.86
N ASP A 25 7.99 -6.00 -22.73
CA ASP A 25 7.83 -6.73 -21.47
C ASP A 25 8.98 -6.29 -20.55
N ARG A 26 8.85 -5.06 -20.06
CA ARG A 26 9.49 -4.62 -18.83
C ARG A 26 8.69 -5.35 -17.76
N GLY A 27 9.15 -6.56 -17.42
CA GLY A 27 8.59 -7.36 -16.33
C GLY A 27 8.58 -6.52 -15.06
N GLU A 28 7.46 -5.82 -14.89
CA GLU A 28 7.01 -5.26 -13.64
C GLU A 28 6.91 -6.48 -12.73
N LEU A 29 7.74 -6.51 -11.68
CA LEU A 29 7.52 -7.42 -10.58
C LEU A 29 6.16 -7.04 -9.99
N SER A 30 5.12 -7.66 -10.54
CA SER A 30 3.84 -7.81 -9.89
C SER A 30 4.17 -8.45 -8.56
N LEU A 31 4.12 -7.64 -7.50
CA LEU A 31 3.97 -8.17 -6.16
C LEU A 31 2.63 -8.88 -6.20
N ASP A 32 2.69 -10.19 -6.48
CA ASP A 32 1.63 -11.14 -6.22
C ASP A 32 0.93 -10.70 -4.93
N GLU A 33 -0.36 -10.38 -5.06
CA GLU A 33 -1.30 -10.43 -3.96
C GLU A 33 -1.12 -11.80 -3.31
N VAL A 34 -0.29 -11.86 -2.25
CA VAL A 34 -0.25 -12.99 -1.35
C VAL A 34 -1.57 -12.98 -0.60
N ALA A 35 -2.59 -13.55 -1.25
CA ALA A 35 -3.82 -14.00 -0.65
C ALA A 35 -3.51 -15.19 0.26
N GLY A 36 -2.92 -14.86 1.41
CA GLY A 36 -2.80 -15.71 2.59
C GLY A 36 -3.56 -15.01 3.72
N ASP A 37 -4.72 -15.56 4.05
CA ASP A 37 -5.79 -14.97 4.87
C ASP A 37 -5.45 -14.88 6.39
N GLN A 38 -4.30 -14.30 6.73
CA GLN A 38 -3.96 -13.89 8.09
C GLN A 38 -3.61 -12.41 8.08
N ALA A 39 -4.52 -11.58 8.59
CA ALA A 39 -4.22 -10.17 8.80
C ALA A 39 -3.00 -10.05 9.71
N ALA A 40 -1.96 -9.33 9.26
CA ALA A 40 -0.73 -9.12 10.04
C ALA A 40 -0.90 -8.07 11.16
N TYR A 41 -2.00 -7.31 11.14
CA TYR A 41 -2.34 -6.28 12.12
C TYR A 41 -3.84 -6.01 12.09
N ARG A 42 -4.33 -5.39 13.17
CA ARG A 42 -5.60 -4.68 13.22
C ARG A 42 -5.36 -3.20 13.07
N LEU A 43 -6.22 -2.54 12.31
CA LEU A 43 -6.23 -1.10 12.11
C LEU A 43 -7.56 -0.55 12.64
N HIS A 44 -7.48 0.41 13.54
CA HIS A 44 -8.65 1.09 14.09
C HIS A 44 -8.52 2.59 13.90
N SER A 45 -9.57 3.24 13.41
CA SER A 45 -9.66 4.70 13.34
C SER A 45 -10.93 5.19 14.02
N SER A 46 -10.79 6.27 14.79
CA SER A 46 -11.90 6.84 15.55
C SER A 46 -11.71 8.33 15.78
N THR A 47 -12.83 9.01 16.04
CA THR A 47 -12.85 10.37 16.58
C THR A 47 -13.10 10.24 18.08
N VAL A 48 -12.25 10.84 18.90
CA VAL A 48 -12.31 10.77 20.36
C VAL A 48 -12.55 12.16 20.91
N ASP A 49 -13.53 12.33 21.79
CA ASP A 49 -13.75 13.59 22.48
C ASP A 49 -12.65 13.82 23.53
N SER A 50 -12.04 15.00 23.50
CA SER A 50 -11.03 15.45 24.47
C SER A 50 -11.44 16.82 25.03
N PRO A 51 -10.98 17.21 26.24
CA PRO A 51 -11.24 18.53 26.80
C PRO A 51 -10.89 19.70 25.86
N ASP A 52 -9.91 19.52 24.97
CA ASP A 52 -9.45 20.51 24.00
C ASP A 52 -10.16 20.42 22.63
N GLY A 53 -11.23 19.62 22.54
CA GLY A 53 -11.99 19.34 21.32
C GLY A 53 -11.75 17.94 20.75
N PRO A 54 -12.44 17.56 19.67
CA PRO A 54 -12.33 16.23 19.09
C PRO A 54 -10.93 15.94 18.56
N VAL A 55 -10.46 14.70 18.74
CA VAL A 55 -9.16 14.18 18.31
C VAL A 55 -9.38 13.07 17.30
N LEU A 56 -8.65 13.13 16.18
CA LEU A 56 -8.59 12.05 15.22
C LEU A 56 -7.51 11.06 15.64
N ARG A 57 -7.89 9.80 15.80
CA ARG A 57 -7.01 8.74 16.27
C ARG A 57 -6.93 7.62 15.24
N VAL A 58 -5.71 7.12 15.02
CA VAL A 58 -5.48 5.86 14.31
C VAL A 58 -4.57 4.99 15.16
N GLU A 59 -4.90 3.71 15.21
CA GLU A 59 -4.18 2.70 15.97
C GLU A 59 -3.87 1.49 15.09
N VAL A 60 -2.66 0.97 15.24
CA VAL A 60 -2.22 -0.27 14.63
C VAL A 60 -1.76 -1.21 15.72
N GLU A 61 -2.36 -2.40 15.75
CA GLU A 61 -2.01 -3.49 16.65
C GLU A 61 -1.54 -4.67 15.80
N PRO A 62 -0.24 -4.96 15.70
CA PRO A 62 0.25 -6.16 15.02
C PRO A 62 -0.32 -7.43 15.66
N LEU A 63 -0.61 -8.41 14.81
CA LEU A 63 -1.08 -9.72 15.24
C LEU A 63 0.10 -10.69 15.24
N ALA A 64 0.22 -11.50 16.30
CA ALA A 64 1.30 -12.46 16.41
C ALA A 64 1.39 -13.36 15.14
N PRO A 65 2.59 -13.63 14.61
CA PRO A 65 3.91 -13.33 15.19
C PRO A 65 4.49 -11.96 14.82
N TYR A 66 3.71 -11.05 14.23
CA TYR A 66 4.20 -9.74 13.83
C TYR A 66 4.38 -8.79 15.03
N ARG A 67 5.29 -7.83 14.87
CA ARG A 67 5.54 -6.67 15.72
C ARG A 67 5.67 -5.42 14.87
N VAL A 68 5.41 -4.24 15.44
CA VAL A 68 5.71 -2.97 14.79
C VAL A 68 7.21 -2.90 14.48
N ASN A 69 7.55 -2.48 13.26
CA ASN A 69 8.92 -2.14 12.91
C ASN A 69 9.24 -0.72 13.37
N LEU A 70 10.04 -0.60 14.43
CA LEU A 70 10.44 0.69 15.02
C LEU A 70 11.52 1.41 14.20
N GLU A 71 12.24 0.71 13.33
CA GLU A 71 13.32 1.28 12.50
C GLU A 71 12.81 1.80 11.15
N PHE A 72 11.63 1.35 10.72
CA PHE A 72 11.04 1.79 9.46
C PHE A 72 10.32 3.14 9.60
N PRO A 73 10.37 4.03 8.59
CA PRO A 73 9.65 5.29 8.64
C PRO A 73 8.13 5.07 8.58
N TRP A 74 7.44 5.41 9.67
CA TRP A 74 5.98 5.54 9.71
C TRP A 74 5.56 6.93 9.31
N ALA A 75 4.47 7.02 8.55
CA ALA A 75 3.93 8.32 8.15
C ALA A 75 2.41 8.27 8.00
N LEU A 76 1.71 9.19 8.68
CA LEU A 76 0.30 9.47 8.45
C LEU A 76 0.17 10.80 7.70
N MET A 77 -0.48 10.77 6.54
CA MET A 77 -0.77 11.95 5.74
C MET A 77 -2.28 12.22 5.75
N VAL A 78 -2.67 13.45 6.09
CA VAL A 78 -4.06 13.90 6.06
C VAL A 78 -4.14 15.11 5.12
N PRO A 79 -4.38 14.89 3.81
CA PRO A 79 -4.18 15.91 2.78
C PRO A 79 -5.01 17.18 3.00
N VAL A 80 -6.25 17.03 3.48
CA VAL A 80 -7.17 18.17 3.71
C VAL A 80 -6.71 19.10 4.83
N LYS A 81 -5.72 18.68 5.64
CA LYS A 81 -5.12 19.47 6.71
C LYS A 81 -3.69 19.91 6.43
N ASP A 82 -3.14 19.55 5.26
CA ASP A 82 -1.70 19.65 4.97
C ASP A 82 -0.84 19.08 6.12
N MET A 83 -1.34 18.02 6.76
CA MET A 83 -0.75 17.46 7.97
C MET A 83 -0.03 16.17 7.61
N GLN A 84 1.23 16.09 8.01
CA GLN A 84 2.07 14.91 7.89
C GLN A 84 2.69 14.61 9.25
N LEU A 85 2.29 13.48 9.84
CA LEU A 85 2.84 12.97 11.10
C LEU A 85 3.82 11.85 10.79
N ALA A 86 5.01 11.90 11.38
CA ALA A 86 6.04 10.88 11.26
C ALA A 86 6.13 10.03 12.54
N SER A 87 6.98 8.99 12.55
CA SER A 87 7.16 8.11 13.71
C SER A 87 7.33 8.84 15.06
N GLY A 88 8.03 9.98 15.07
CA GLY A 88 8.26 10.77 16.28
C GLY A 88 7.03 11.52 16.82
N ASP A 89 5.98 11.65 16.01
CA ASP A 89 4.73 12.32 16.37
C ASP A 89 3.67 11.33 16.89
N ALA A 90 3.97 10.03 16.89
CA ALA A 90 3.09 9.01 17.44
C ALA A 90 2.96 9.20 18.95
N SER A 91 1.73 9.24 19.47
CA SER A 91 1.50 9.30 20.93
C SER A 91 1.91 8.00 21.62
N ARG A 92 1.99 6.91 20.86
CA ARG A 92 2.60 5.64 21.28
C ARG A 92 3.23 4.95 20.09
N LEU A 93 4.46 4.47 20.27
CA LEU A 93 5.14 3.64 19.29
C LEU A 93 6.03 2.62 20.02
N ASP A 94 5.56 1.38 20.07
CA ASP A 94 6.30 0.23 20.60
C ASP A 94 6.02 -1.01 19.75
N GLU A 95 6.72 -2.12 20.00
CA GLU A 95 6.61 -3.35 19.23
C GLU A 95 5.18 -3.91 19.16
N ALA A 96 4.34 -3.61 20.17
CA ALA A 96 2.98 -4.13 20.28
C ALA A 96 1.92 -3.17 19.76
N ARG A 97 2.21 -1.88 19.57
CA ARG A 97 1.22 -0.89 19.12
C ARG A 97 1.85 0.40 18.59
N ALA A 98 1.23 0.94 17.55
CA ALA A 98 1.43 2.31 17.10
C ALA A 98 0.12 3.11 17.20
N VAL A 99 0.17 4.33 17.73
CA VAL A 99 -0.98 5.24 17.87
C VAL A 99 -0.58 6.64 17.41
N PHE A 100 -1.38 7.21 16.52
CA PHE A 100 -1.30 8.62 16.14
C PHE A 100 -2.57 9.32 16.58
N GLU A 101 -2.42 10.47 17.23
CA GLU A 101 -3.50 11.32 17.72
C GLU A 101 -3.21 12.75 17.30
N PHE A 102 -4.20 13.41 16.72
CA PHE A 102 -4.06 14.80 16.31
C PHE A 102 -5.41 15.52 16.35
N PRO A 103 -5.44 16.83 16.63
CA PRO A 103 -6.68 17.55 16.78
C PRO A 103 -7.50 17.54 15.49
N ALA A 104 -8.81 17.32 15.61
CA ALA A 104 -9.76 17.47 14.51
C ALA A 104 -9.80 18.94 14.03
N GLY A 105 -9.53 19.90 14.91
CA GLY A 105 -9.51 21.33 14.58
C GLY A 105 -10.89 21.79 14.10
N THR A 106 -10.94 22.54 13.01
CA THR A 106 -12.20 23.02 12.41
C THR A 106 -12.77 22.05 11.36
N SER A 107 -12.24 20.83 11.24
CA SER A 107 -12.76 19.85 10.28
C SER A 107 -14.15 19.36 10.70
N THR A 108 -15.05 19.23 9.73
CA THR A 108 -16.40 18.69 9.91
C THR A 108 -16.69 17.70 8.79
N GLY A 109 -17.48 16.67 9.05
CA GLY A 109 -17.82 15.64 8.07
C GLY A 109 -16.70 14.61 7.88
N LEU A 110 -16.55 14.11 6.65
CA LEU A 110 -15.61 13.04 6.34
C LEU A 110 -14.18 13.59 6.17
N VAL A 111 -13.24 13.04 6.96
CA VAL A 111 -11.80 13.28 6.83
C VAL A 111 -11.13 11.98 6.39
N GLU A 112 -10.26 12.04 5.38
CA GLU A 112 -9.49 10.89 4.90
C GLU A 112 -7.99 11.11 5.10
N GLY A 113 -7.27 10.02 5.34
CA GLY A 113 -5.82 10.01 5.43
C GLY A 113 -5.21 8.77 4.79
N ASN A 114 -3.88 8.77 4.65
CA ASN A 114 -3.10 7.63 4.17
C ASN A 114 -2.00 7.33 5.19
N LEU A 115 -1.98 6.10 5.68
CA LEU A 115 -0.99 5.61 6.63
C LEU A 115 -0.01 4.69 5.90
N ARG A 116 1.28 5.02 5.98
CA ARG A 116 2.37 4.09 5.66
C ARG A 116 2.90 3.52 6.97
N LEU A 117 2.93 2.20 7.07
CA LEU A 117 3.38 1.48 8.26
C LEU A 117 4.32 0.34 7.90
N SER A 118 4.95 -0.26 8.92
CA SER A 118 5.63 -1.54 8.75
C SER A 118 5.49 -2.42 9.99
N VAL A 119 5.15 -3.68 9.75
CA VAL A 119 5.10 -4.73 10.77
C VAL A 119 5.98 -5.89 10.31
N CYS A 120 6.73 -6.51 11.22
CA CYS A 120 7.69 -7.56 10.90
C CYS A 120 7.54 -8.77 11.81
N THR A 121 7.87 -9.94 11.28
CA THR A 121 8.33 -11.08 12.07
C THR A 121 9.86 -11.01 12.21
N ASP A 122 10.51 -12.07 12.68
CA ASP A 122 11.98 -12.17 12.66
C ASP A 122 12.55 -12.28 11.24
N ASP A 123 11.77 -12.77 10.29
CA ASP A 123 12.24 -13.12 8.94
C ASP A 123 11.72 -12.18 7.84
N ILE A 124 10.54 -11.57 8.04
CA ILE A 124 9.81 -10.84 6.99
C ILE A 124 9.28 -9.53 7.56
N CYS A 125 9.42 -8.45 6.78
CA CYS A 125 8.76 -7.17 7.03
C CYS A 125 7.72 -6.87 5.95
N LEU A 126 6.52 -6.54 6.38
CA LEU A 126 5.46 -6.00 5.54
C LEU A 126 5.48 -4.48 5.63
N THR A 127 5.19 -3.79 4.52
CA THR A 127 5.16 -2.31 4.45
C THR A 127 3.88 -1.80 3.77
N PRO A 128 2.70 -2.07 4.32
CA PRO A 128 1.43 -1.74 3.68
C PRO A 128 1.16 -0.22 3.70
N ARG A 129 0.20 0.17 2.85
CA ARG A 129 -0.33 1.53 2.78
C ARG A 129 -1.84 1.46 2.94
N GLU A 130 -2.35 2.13 3.96
CA GLU A 130 -3.74 2.05 4.36
C GLU A 130 -4.45 3.39 4.17
N ARG A 131 -5.68 3.35 3.65
CA ARG A 131 -6.56 4.53 3.63
C ARG A 131 -7.35 4.56 4.92
N ILE A 132 -7.26 5.67 5.64
CA ILE A 132 -7.96 5.90 6.90
C ILE A 132 -9.12 6.86 6.67
N ARG A 133 -10.23 6.64 7.39
CA ARG A 133 -11.40 7.51 7.35
C ARG A 133 -11.86 7.83 8.77
N TRP A 134 -12.23 9.08 8.98
CA TRP A 134 -12.85 9.57 10.20
C TRP A 134 -14.12 10.35 9.87
N GLU A 135 -15.15 10.14 10.67
CA GLU A 135 -16.33 10.98 10.67
C GLU A 135 -16.20 11.95 11.85
N VAL A 136 -16.25 13.26 11.55
CA VAL A 136 -16.21 14.32 12.55
C VAL A 136 -17.58 14.96 12.60
N ALA A 137 -18.20 14.93 13.78
CA ALA A 137 -19.48 15.58 13.99
C ALA A 137 -19.40 17.07 13.62
N SER A 138 -20.37 17.54 12.84
CA SER A 138 -20.59 18.97 12.65
C SER A 138 -21.16 19.51 13.97
N GLY A 139 -20.45 20.41 14.64
CA GLY A 139 -21.01 21.09 15.81
C GLY A 139 -22.27 21.85 15.40
N GLU A 140 -23.38 21.57 16.07
CA GLU A 140 -24.62 22.36 16.00
C GLU A 140 -24.49 23.68 16.78
#